data_AF-A0ABC9FLX3-F1
#
_entry.id   AF-A0ABC9FLX3-F1
#
_cell.length_a   1.000
_cell.length_b   1.000
_cell.length_c   1.000
_cell.angle_alpha   90.00
_cell.angle_beta   90.00
_cell.angle_gamma   90.00
#
_symmetry.space_group_name_H-M   'P 1'
#
loop_
_entity.id
_entity.type
_entity.pdbx_description
1 polymer ?
#
loop_
_entity_poly.entity_id
_entity_poly.type
_entity_poly.pdbx_seq_one_letter_code
_entity_poly.pdbx_strand_id
1 'polypeptide(L)'
;MAPPRRPPELMDDAVIEILLRLPPEDPACLARTSLVCKPWRRLLSDPGFPRRYREFHGAPPLLGFFSKTRASVSGRTIYRFVPTTATPPFPLPPLDPWSLGCVLDCRHGRVLLYWLDKAMIRLAVWDPIAGDRKVLPGLPRRRIPSGCCNGAVLCSARRSDCNHLDCHGGPFRVVLLGSGKWAASTRGAGACVYSSEAGTWTAPASVHFRESLNMDCWSRPTLVGDDDIYFRIDICGKIIKYDLGSHCLSVIEDPPFRCYYNSVLMATENALLGSAVIKDSRLQLWSREVKSEGAAGWVQHRVIELETLFPDSHPFNREPMIHFADGLGIVFVSMDAGLFSIDVKSWRVKKVSEPMDYYKCIPFRSFYTPGTVRAFSYLLLYFTVQLLYA
;
A
#
# COMPACT_ATOMS: atom_id res chain seq x y z
N MET A 1 20.60 -44.50 -34.35
CA MET A 1 20.47 -43.07 -33.98
C MET A 1 21.35 -42.84 -32.76
N ALA A 2 22.34 -41.95 -32.85
CA ALA A 2 23.10 -41.54 -31.68
C ALA A 2 22.17 -40.81 -30.69
N PRO A 3 22.29 -41.05 -29.38
CA PRO A 3 21.47 -40.33 -28.40
C PRO A 3 21.75 -38.82 -28.52
N PRO A 4 20.73 -37.96 -28.36
CA PRO A 4 20.91 -36.53 -28.42
C PRO A 4 21.98 -36.11 -27.41
N ARG A 5 22.97 -35.33 -27.87
CA ARG A 5 24.02 -34.77 -27.01
C ARG A 5 23.34 -34.00 -25.87
N ARG A 6 23.68 -34.33 -24.62
CA ARG A 6 23.23 -33.54 -23.47
C ARG A 6 23.70 -32.10 -23.67
N PRO A 7 22.81 -31.10 -23.50
CA PRO A 7 23.22 -29.71 -23.51
C PRO A 7 24.31 -29.50 -22.45
N PRO A 8 25.30 -28.62 -22.70
CA PRO A 8 26.36 -28.35 -21.74
C PRO A 8 25.75 -27.93 -20.40
N GLU A 9 26.24 -28.50 -19.30
CA GLU A 9 25.83 -28.09 -17.96
C GLU A 9 26.23 -26.63 -17.76
N LEU A 10 25.24 -25.76 -17.60
CA LEU A 10 25.45 -24.38 -17.20
C LEU A 10 26.06 -24.40 -15.80
N MET A 11 27.16 -23.66 -15.60
CA MET A 11 27.73 -23.47 -14.27
C MET A 11 26.71 -22.76 -13.37
N ASP A 12 26.70 -23.11 -12.08
CA ASP A 12 25.73 -22.59 -11.11
C ASP A 12 25.67 -21.04 -11.10
N ASP A 13 26.80 -20.37 -11.28
CA ASP A 13 26.85 -18.90 -11.37
C ASP A 13 26.04 -18.34 -12.55
N ALA A 14 26.13 -18.96 -13.72
CA ALA A 14 25.36 -18.56 -14.89
C ALA A 14 23.87 -18.83 -14.70
N VAL A 15 23.52 -19.92 -14.02
CA VAL A 15 22.13 -20.23 -13.66
C VAL A 15 21.59 -19.17 -12.70
N ILE A 16 22.33 -18.79 -11.65
CA ILE A 16 21.90 -17.74 -10.72
C ILE A 16 21.62 -16.44 -11.46
N GLU A 17 22.49 -16.03 -12.38
CA GLU A 17 22.29 -14.82 -13.19
C GLU A 17 21.01 -14.90 -14.04
N ILE A 18 20.66 -16.07 -14.58
CA ILE A 18 19.39 -16.28 -15.29
C ILE A 18 18.21 -16.15 -14.31
N LEU A 19 18.30 -16.79 -13.14
CA LEU A 19 17.25 -16.77 -12.12
C LEU A 19 16.99 -15.36 -11.58
N LEU A 20 18.03 -14.53 -11.45
CA LEU A 20 17.92 -13.12 -11.01
C LEU A 20 17.18 -12.25 -12.02
N ARG A 21 17.13 -12.63 -13.30
CA ARG A 21 16.46 -11.87 -14.35
C ARG A 21 14.99 -12.25 -14.53
N LEU A 22 14.50 -13.23 -13.77
CA LEU A 22 13.08 -13.60 -13.80
C LEU A 22 12.20 -12.44 -13.31
N PRO A 23 11.04 -12.20 -13.94
CA PRO A 23 10.20 -11.05 -13.64
C PRO A 23 9.64 -11.11 -12.22
N PRO A 24 9.84 -10.08 -11.37
CA PRO A 24 9.35 -10.06 -10.00
C PRO A 24 7.82 -9.87 -9.94
N GLU A 25 7.20 -9.39 -11.01
CA GLU A 25 5.75 -9.21 -11.11
C GLU A 25 4.97 -10.51 -11.27
N ASP A 26 5.62 -11.63 -11.64
CA ASP A 26 5.00 -12.95 -11.70
C ASP A 26 5.64 -13.92 -10.69
N PRO A 27 5.09 -14.00 -9.46
CA PRO A 27 5.48 -14.96 -8.43
C PRO A 27 5.52 -16.42 -8.89
N ALA A 28 4.70 -16.78 -9.87
CA ALA A 28 4.66 -18.15 -10.39
C ALA A 28 5.93 -18.52 -11.16
N CYS A 29 6.66 -17.56 -11.73
CA CYS A 29 7.90 -17.82 -12.45
C CYS A 29 8.91 -18.54 -11.56
N LEU A 30 9.27 -17.98 -10.40
CA LEU A 30 10.22 -18.61 -9.49
C LEU A 30 9.74 -19.98 -9.00
N ALA A 31 8.44 -20.13 -8.73
CA ALA A 31 7.86 -21.41 -8.32
C ALA A 31 8.01 -22.48 -9.43
N ARG A 32 7.59 -22.17 -10.66
CA ARG A 32 7.73 -23.07 -11.82
C ARG A 32 9.19 -23.40 -12.10
N THR A 33 10.08 -22.41 -11.99
CA THR A 33 11.51 -22.58 -12.23
C THR A 33 12.16 -23.53 -11.22
N SER A 34 11.68 -23.56 -9.97
CA SER A 34 12.14 -24.52 -8.96
C SER A 34 11.70 -25.96 -9.23
N LEU A 35 10.71 -26.17 -10.10
CA LEU A 35 10.23 -27.50 -10.50
C LEU A 35 11.01 -28.08 -11.69
N VAL A 36 11.86 -27.30 -12.35
CA VAL A 36 12.63 -27.74 -13.54
C VAL A 36 13.62 -28.85 -13.19
N CYS A 37 14.45 -28.64 -12.16
CA CYS A 37 15.42 -29.63 -11.71
C CYS A 37 15.92 -29.37 -10.27
N LYS A 38 16.54 -30.39 -9.66
CA LYS A 38 17.07 -30.31 -8.28
C LYS A 38 18.13 -29.20 -8.10
N PRO A 39 19.11 -29.01 -9.02
CA PRO A 39 20.07 -27.90 -8.89
C PRO A 39 19.41 -26.52 -8.84
N TRP A 40 18.48 -26.24 -9.76
CA TRP A 40 17.79 -24.94 -9.81
C TRP A 40 16.96 -24.69 -8.53
N ARG A 41 16.29 -25.73 -8.03
CA ARG A 41 15.60 -25.67 -6.74
C ARG A 41 16.54 -25.33 -5.59
N ARG A 42 17.75 -25.90 -5.55
CA ARG A 42 18.75 -25.63 -4.52
C ARG A 42 19.22 -24.18 -4.58
N LEU A 43 19.54 -23.67 -5.77
CA LEU A 43 19.94 -22.27 -5.97
C LEU A 43 18.83 -21.29 -5.55
N LEU A 44 17.59 -21.59 -5.89
CA LEU A 44 16.43 -20.79 -5.50
C LEU A 44 16.17 -20.83 -3.99
N SER A 45 16.49 -21.94 -3.33
CA SER A 45 16.34 -22.11 -1.88
C SER A 45 17.54 -21.59 -1.08
N ASP A 46 18.59 -21.10 -1.76
CA ASP A 46 19.75 -20.53 -1.12
C ASP A 46 19.36 -19.28 -0.29
N PRO A 47 19.80 -19.17 0.98
CA PRO A 47 19.46 -18.02 1.82
C PRO A 47 19.91 -16.66 1.26
N GLY A 48 20.96 -16.63 0.42
CA GLY A 48 21.47 -15.42 -0.22
C GLY A 48 20.71 -15.02 -1.48
N PHE A 49 20.01 -15.95 -2.15
CA PHE A 49 19.26 -15.66 -3.38
C PHE A 49 18.20 -14.57 -3.19
N PRO A 50 17.31 -14.61 -2.18
CA PRO A 50 16.33 -13.55 -1.95
C PRO A 50 16.96 -12.16 -1.84
N ARG A 51 18.12 -12.04 -1.17
CA ARG A 51 18.81 -10.76 -1.02
C ARG A 51 19.28 -10.24 -2.37
N ARG A 52 19.99 -11.07 -3.14
CA ARG A 52 20.50 -10.73 -4.48
C ARG A 52 19.35 -10.38 -5.44
N TYR A 53 18.25 -11.12 -5.37
CA TYR A 53 17.06 -10.90 -6.21
C TYR A 53 16.45 -9.52 -5.97
N ARG A 54 16.30 -9.13 -4.70
CA ARG A 54 15.79 -7.82 -4.32
C ARG A 54 16.74 -6.69 -4.70
N GLU A 55 18.04 -6.88 -4.45
CA GLU A 55 19.08 -5.92 -4.84
C GLU A 55 19.11 -5.70 -6.37
N PHE A 56 18.95 -6.77 -7.15
CA PHE A 56 18.92 -6.71 -8.61
C PHE A 56 17.71 -5.91 -9.15
N HIS A 57 16.53 -6.11 -8.58
CA HIS A 57 15.31 -5.45 -9.05
C HIS A 57 15.06 -4.07 -8.41
N GLY A 58 15.64 -3.80 -7.24
CA GLY A 58 15.43 -2.55 -6.52
C GLY A 58 14.01 -2.46 -5.95
N ALA A 59 13.04 -1.94 -6.70
CA ALA A 59 11.71 -1.68 -6.17
C ALA A 59 10.83 -2.96 -6.08
N PRO A 60 10.09 -3.17 -4.98
CA PRO A 60 9.21 -4.34 -4.86
C PRO A 60 8.04 -4.26 -5.87
N PRO A 61 7.70 -5.39 -6.51
CA PRO A 61 6.64 -5.47 -7.51
C PRO A 61 5.25 -5.29 -6.89
N LEU A 62 4.30 -4.85 -7.70
CA LEU A 62 2.88 -4.80 -7.34
C LEU A 62 2.26 -6.19 -7.52
N LEU A 63 1.98 -6.86 -6.40
CA LEU A 63 1.38 -8.20 -6.40
C LEU A 63 -0.16 -8.17 -6.44
N GLY A 64 -0.74 -7.02 -6.11
CA GLY A 64 -2.18 -6.85 -6.02
C GLY A 64 -2.55 -5.65 -5.17
N PHE A 65 -3.83 -5.54 -4.85
CA PHE A 65 -4.34 -4.47 -4.00
C PHE A 65 -5.51 -4.95 -3.13
N PHE A 66 -5.59 -4.38 -1.93
CA PHE A 66 -6.74 -4.55 -1.07
C PHE A 66 -7.80 -3.53 -1.47
N SER A 67 -8.93 -4.04 -1.92
CA SER A 67 -10.04 -3.25 -2.40
C SER A 67 -11.23 -3.35 -1.47
N LYS A 68 -11.79 -2.20 -1.11
CA LYS A 68 -13.09 -2.10 -0.47
C LYS A 68 -14.16 -1.99 -1.57
N THR A 69 -15.01 -3.01 -1.69
CA THR A 69 -16.08 -3.07 -2.70
C THR A 69 -17.43 -3.42 -2.08
N ARG A 70 -18.52 -3.07 -2.75
CA ARG A 70 -19.86 -3.56 -2.36
C ARG A 70 -20.02 -5.01 -2.79
N ALA A 71 -20.44 -5.88 -1.88
CA ALA A 71 -20.81 -7.24 -2.20
C ALA A 71 -22.14 -7.25 -2.97
N SER A 72 -22.18 -7.91 -4.12
CA SER A 72 -23.33 -7.95 -5.03
C SER A 72 -24.58 -8.58 -4.39
N VAL A 73 -24.41 -9.57 -3.52
CA VAL A 73 -25.52 -10.36 -2.94
C VAL A 73 -26.07 -9.73 -1.66
N SER A 74 -25.21 -9.19 -0.78
CA SER A 74 -25.63 -8.70 0.55
C SER A 74 -25.71 -7.17 0.65
N GLY A 75 -25.23 -6.44 -0.36
CA GLY A 75 -25.12 -4.98 -0.34
C GLY A 75 -24.13 -4.43 0.69
N ARG A 76 -23.49 -5.29 1.49
CA ARG A 76 -22.47 -4.93 2.50
C ARG A 76 -21.13 -4.65 1.85
N THR A 77 -20.34 -3.76 2.45
CA THR A 77 -18.99 -3.52 1.97
C THR A 77 -18.02 -4.55 2.52
N ILE A 78 -17.20 -5.15 1.65
CA ILE A 78 -16.19 -6.14 2.00
C ILE A 78 -14.81 -5.67 1.53
N TYR A 79 -13.77 -6.07 2.26
CA TYR A 79 -12.39 -5.97 1.78
C TYR A 79 -12.01 -7.26 1.08
N ARG A 80 -11.48 -7.16 -0.13
CA ARG A 80 -10.95 -8.28 -0.91
C ARG A 80 -9.57 -7.95 -1.44
N PHE A 81 -8.73 -8.96 -1.57
CA PHE A 81 -7.48 -8.82 -2.30
C PHE A 81 -7.72 -9.13 -3.78
N VAL A 82 -7.28 -8.24 -4.65
CA VAL A 82 -7.31 -8.43 -6.10
C VAL A 82 -5.87 -8.63 -6.57
N PRO A 83 -5.47 -9.83 -6.99
CA PRO A 83 -4.13 -10.08 -7.51
C PRO A 83 -3.95 -9.41 -8.87
N THR A 84 -2.72 -8.98 -9.19
CA THR A 84 -2.34 -8.52 -10.54
C THR A 84 -1.96 -9.66 -11.47
N THR A 85 -1.80 -10.87 -10.92
CA THR A 85 -1.43 -12.10 -11.61
C THR A 85 -2.58 -13.11 -11.62
N ALA A 86 -2.60 -14.00 -12.60
CA ALA A 86 -3.61 -15.06 -12.69
C ALA A 86 -3.59 -16.02 -11.49
N THR A 87 -2.42 -16.19 -10.86
CA THR A 87 -2.26 -17.02 -9.66
C THR A 87 -2.07 -16.13 -8.43
N PRO A 88 -2.89 -16.29 -7.37
CA PRO A 88 -2.72 -15.53 -6.16
C PRO A 88 -1.40 -15.93 -5.47
N PRO A 89 -0.56 -14.97 -5.07
CA PRO A 89 0.78 -15.26 -4.53
C PRO A 89 0.76 -15.93 -3.15
N PHE A 90 -0.34 -15.82 -2.41
CA PHE A 90 -0.47 -16.37 -1.06
C PHE A 90 -1.91 -16.81 -0.80
N PRO A 91 -2.13 -17.78 0.11
CA PRO A 91 -3.48 -18.14 0.52
C PRO A 91 -4.13 -16.93 1.18
N LEU A 92 -5.27 -16.52 0.64
CA LEU A 92 -6.08 -15.50 1.31
C LEU A 92 -6.72 -16.16 2.53
N PRO A 93 -6.60 -15.57 3.74
CA PRO A 93 -7.26 -16.12 4.91
C PRO A 93 -8.76 -16.23 4.62
N PRO A 94 -9.44 -17.29 5.10
CA PRO A 94 -10.88 -17.46 4.92
C PRO A 94 -11.59 -16.16 5.31
N LEU A 95 -12.22 -15.55 4.31
CA LEU A 95 -12.82 -14.23 4.38
C LEU A 95 -14.11 -14.32 5.21
N ASP A 96 -14.02 -14.35 6.53
CA ASP A 96 -15.21 -14.19 7.35
C ASP A 96 -15.64 -12.70 7.24
N PRO A 97 -16.86 -12.40 6.76
CA PRO A 97 -17.36 -11.03 6.57
C PRO A 97 -17.32 -10.16 7.83
N TRP A 98 -17.17 -10.77 9.00
CA TRP A 98 -17.02 -10.10 10.30
C TRP A 98 -15.56 -9.88 10.73
N SER A 99 -14.59 -10.54 10.08
CA SER A 99 -13.22 -10.72 10.59
C SER A 99 -12.15 -9.86 9.90
N LEU A 100 -12.43 -9.36 8.69
CA LEU A 100 -11.61 -8.30 8.09
C LEU A 100 -12.06 -6.96 8.67
N GLY A 101 -11.43 -6.62 9.77
CA GLY A 101 -11.23 -5.23 10.10
C GLY A 101 -10.78 -4.44 8.86
N CYS A 102 -11.23 -3.19 8.75
CA CYS A 102 -10.86 -2.30 7.66
C CYS A 102 -9.34 -2.30 7.44
N VAL A 103 -8.89 -2.55 6.20
CA VAL A 103 -7.50 -2.33 5.84
C VAL A 103 -7.25 -0.83 5.86
N LEU A 104 -6.37 -0.38 6.75
CA LEU A 104 -6.01 1.03 6.87
C LEU A 104 -4.85 1.39 5.93
N ASP A 105 -3.85 0.53 5.88
CA ASP A 105 -2.60 0.80 5.18
C ASP A 105 -1.86 -0.49 4.78
N CYS A 106 -1.06 -0.42 3.72
CA CYS A 106 -0.13 -1.47 3.31
C CYS A 106 1.21 -0.85 2.94
N ARG A 107 2.27 -1.17 3.69
CA ARG A 107 3.62 -0.64 3.48
C ARG A 107 4.67 -1.64 3.95
N HIS A 108 5.81 -1.68 3.26
CA HIS A 108 6.95 -2.55 3.58
C HIS A 108 6.59 -4.05 3.69
N GLY A 109 5.73 -4.55 2.80
CA GLY A 109 5.26 -5.94 2.81
C GLY A 109 4.26 -6.29 3.92
N ARG A 110 3.78 -5.29 4.69
CA ARG A 110 2.84 -5.50 5.80
C ARG A 110 1.50 -4.84 5.54
N VAL A 111 0.44 -5.42 6.12
CA VAL A 111 -0.95 -4.98 6.02
C VAL A 111 -1.45 -4.61 7.41
N LEU A 112 -1.96 -3.40 7.58
CA LEU A 112 -2.56 -2.92 8.82
C LEU A 112 -4.07 -3.13 8.80
N LEU A 113 -4.56 -3.96 9.72
CA LEU A 113 -5.97 -4.30 9.90
C LEU A 113 -6.53 -3.60 11.13
N TYR A 114 -7.75 -3.09 11.04
CA TYR A 114 -8.44 -2.38 12.12
C TYR A 114 -9.86 -2.89 12.33
N TRP A 115 -10.23 -3.24 13.56
CA TRP A 115 -11.62 -3.54 13.90
C TRP A 115 -11.98 -2.96 15.26
N LEU A 116 -13.29 -2.86 15.48
CA LEU A 116 -13.84 -2.45 16.77
C LEU A 116 -14.29 -3.68 17.54
N ASP A 117 -13.90 -3.75 18.81
CA ASP A 117 -14.34 -4.75 19.78
C ASP A 117 -14.90 -4.01 20.98
N LYS A 118 -16.23 -3.88 21.03
CA LYS A 118 -16.96 -3.08 22.03
C LYS A 118 -16.41 -1.63 22.09
N ALA A 119 -15.80 -1.24 23.20
CA ALA A 119 -15.20 0.08 23.42
C ALA A 119 -13.69 0.13 23.17
N MET A 120 -13.13 -0.92 22.57
CA MET A 120 -11.70 -1.05 22.27
C MET A 120 -11.46 -0.98 20.76
N ILE A 121 -10.42 -0.22 20.40
CA ILE A 121 -9.81 -0.27 19.08
C ILE A 121 -8.85 -1.45 19.06
N ARG A 122 -9.04 -2.34 18.10
CA ARG A 122 -8.16 -3.49 17.87
C ARG A 122 -7.47 -3.32 16.53
N LEU A 123 -6.18 -3.61 16.54
CA LEU A 123 -5.32 -3.54 15.36
C LEU A 123 -4.54 -4.84 15.23
N ALA A 124 -4.24 -5.21 14.00
CA ALA A 124 -3.29 -6.27 13.71
C ALA A 124 -2.39 -5.87 12.54
N VAL A 125 -1.15 -6.29 12.61
CA VAL A 125 -0.22 -6.23 11.48
C VAL A 125 -0.11 -7.64 10.92
N TRP A 126 -0.46 -7.79 9.66
CA TRP A 126 -0.41 -9.05 8.93
C TRP A 126 0.67 -8.98 7.86
N ASP A 127 1.47 -10.04 7.79
CA ASP A 127 2.40 -10.33 6.71
C ASP A 127 1.77 -11.40 5.80
N PRO A 128 1.25 -11.02 4.62
CA PRO A 128 0.62 -11.98 3.72
C PRO A 128 1.59 -13.00 3.12
N ILE A 129 2.87 -12.65 3.03
CA ILE A 129 3.91 -13.44 2.37
C ILE A 129 4.41 -14.50 3.35
N ALA A 130 4.76 -14.12 4.59
CA ALA A 130 5.09 -15.08 5.65
C ALA A 130 3.86 -15.83 6.20
N GLY A 131 2.67 -15.24 6.06
CA GLY A 131 1.42 -15.74 6.65
C GLY A 131 1.30 -15.44 8.16
N ASP A 132 2.17 -14.58 8.69
CA ASP A 132 2.22 -14.27 10.12
C ASP A 132 1.35 -13.06 10.46
N ARG A 133 0.62 -13.13 11.58
CA ARG A 133 -0.28 -12.07 12.04
C ARG A 133 -0.01 -11.74 13.50
N LYS A 134 0.32 -10.47 13.79
CA LYS A 134 0.50 -9.95 15.15
C LYS A 134 -0.66 -9.04 15.52
N VAL A 135 -1.48 -9.48 16.48
CA VAL A 135 -2.53 -8.66 17.09
C VAL A 135 -1.89 -7.72 18.11
N LEU A 136 -2.22 -6.43 18.03
CA LEU A 136 -1.65 -5.41 18.91
C LEU A 136 -2.45 -5.32 20.22
N PRO A 137 -1.85 -4.79 21.32
CA PRO A 137 -2.58 -4.47 22.53
C PRO A 137 -3.76 -3.55 22.20
N GLY A 138 -4.94 -3.85 22.74
CA GLY A 138 -6.14 -3.05 22.49
C GLY A 138 -5.98 -1.64 23.02
N LEU A 139 -6.41 -0.64 22.23
CA LEU A 139 -6.41 0.75 22.63
C LEU A 139 -7.82 1.17 23.07
N PRO A 140 -8.03 1.68 24.30
CA PRO A 140 -9.33 2.20 24.69
C PRO A 140 -9.77 3.34 23.78
N ARG A 141 -11.02 3.33 23.29
CA ARG A 141 -11.53 4.37 22.37
C ARG A 141 -11.36 5.79 22.89
N ARG A 142 -11.38 5.99 24.22
CA ARG A 142 -11.17 7.29 24.87
C ARG A 142 -9.78 7.91 24.69
N ARG A 143 -8.77 7.13 24.26
CA ARG A 143 -7.40 7.64 24.06
C ARG A 143 -7.25 8.49 22.79
N ILE A 144 -8.23 8.43 21.90
CA ILE A 144 -8.26 9.15 20.63
C ILE A 144 -9.65 9.82 20.55
N PRO A 145 -9.83 10.95 19.84
CA PRO A 145 -11.14 11.57 19.70
C PRO A 145 -12.20 10.60 19.19
N SER A 146 -13.42 10.73 19.71
CA SER A 146 -14.58 10.00 19.22
C SER A 146 -14.94 10.50 17.83
N GLY A 147 -14.56 9.72 16.82
CA GLY A 147 -14.80 9.96 15.40
C GLY A 147 -14.14 8.88 14.54
N CYS A 148 -13.85 9.22 13.28
CA CYS A 148 -13.14 8.33 12.36
C CYS A 148 -11.65 8.26 12.71
N CYS A 149 -11.05 7.08 12.52
CA CYS A 149 -9.62 6.88 12.66
C CYS A 149 -9.00 6.35 11.35
N ASN A 150 -7.74 6.67 11.15
CA ASN A 150 -6.92 6.14 10.08
C ASN A 150 -5.53 5.84 10.66
N GLY A 151 -4.72 5.06 9.96
CA GLY A 151 -3.45 4.61 10.52
C GLY A 151 -2.47 4.13 9.48
N ALA A 152 -1.21 4.12 9.85
CA ALA A 152 -0.09 3.75 9.00
C ALA A 152 0.79 2.70 9.69
N VAL A 153 1.32 1.75 8.92
CA VAL A 153 2.35 0.81 9.36
C VAL A 153 3.69 1.16 8.73
N LEU A 154 4.75 1.09 9.52
CA LEU A 154 6.09 1.53 9.13
C LEU A 154 7.13 0.52 9.62
N CYS A 155 8.26 0.45 8.91
CA CYS A 155 9.45 -0.18 9.48
C CYS A 155 9.98 0.68 10.64
N SER A 156 10.50 0.05 11.70
CA SER A 156 11.15 0.78 12.80
C SER A 156 12.53 1.34 12.41
N ALA A 157 13.21 0.73 11.45
CA ALA A 157 14.55 1.14 11.04
C ALA A 157 14.50 2.46 10.27
N ARG A 158 15.49 3.33 10.52
CA ARG A 158 15.71 4.55 9.72
C ARG A 158 16.12 4.18 8.31
N ARG A 159 15.86 5.07 7.35
CA ARG A 159 16.14 4.80 5.93
C ARG A 159 17.63 4.64 5.62
N SER A 160 18.52 5.25 6.41
CA SER A 160 19.97 4.99 6.34
C SER A 160 20.33 3.53 6.61
N ASP A 161 19.46 2.80 7.33
CA ASP A 161 19.74 1.48 7.89
C ASP A 161 18.83 0.37 7.32
N CYS A 162 17.70 0.69 6.65
CA CYS A 162 16.88 -0.26 5.89
C CYS A 162 16.62 0.28 4.48
N ASN A 163 16.96 -0.51 3.46
CA ASN A 163 16.61 -0.22 2.05
C ASN A 163 15.12 -0.44 1.73
N HIS A 164 14.31 -0.82 2.72
CA HIS A 164 12.87 -1.10 2.60
C HIS A 164 12.48 -2.21 1.62
N LEU A 165 13.43 -3.02 1.17
CA LEU A 165 13.18 -4.12 0.23
C LEU A 165 12.69 -5.39 0.93
N ASP A 166 13.00 -5.54 2.22
CA ASP A 166 12.69 -6.74 3.00
C ASP A 166 12.28 -6.48 4.45
N CYS A 167 11.76 -5.29 4.79
CA CYS A 167 11.54 -5.03 6.20
C CYS A 167 10.33 -5.82 6.79
N HIS A 168 9.59 -6.65 6.05
CA HIS A 168 8.35 -7.31 6.50
C HIS A 168 8.50 -8.19 7.78
N GLY A 169 9.61 -8.92 7.92
CA GLY A 169 9.91 -9.71 9.12
C GLY A 169 10.57 -8.95 10.29
N GLY A 170 10.94 -7.69 10.10
CA GLY A 170 11.65 -6.90 11.11
C GLY A 170 10.75 -6.25 12.16
N PRO A 171 11.30 -5.38 13.03
CA PRO A 171 10.50 -4.51 13.88
C PRO A 171 9.73 -3.47 13.06
N PHE A 172 8.57 -3.09 13.59
CA PHE A 172 7.66 -2.11 13.00
C PHE A 172 7.08 -1.15 14.03
N ARG A 173 6.54 -0.04 13.52
CA ARG A 173 5.71 0.91 14.24
C ARG A 173 4.34 1.01 13.59
N VAL A 174 3.32 1.29 14.39
CA VAL A 174 1.97 1.61 13.91
C VAL A 174 1.57 2.97 14.46
N VAL A 175 1.24 3.89 13.57
CA VAL A 175 0.67 5.20 13.93
C VAL A 175 -0.83 5.10 13.74
N LEU A 176 -1.59 5.37 14.79
CA LEU A 176 -3.04 5.49 14.74
C LEU A 176 -3.41 6.94 15.03
N LEU A 177 -4.13 7.55 14.11
CA LEU A 177 -4.65 8.91 14.25
C LEU A 177 -6.17 8.85 14.23
N GLY A 178 -6.82 9.63 15.08
CA GLY A 178 -8.25 9.87 14.99
C GLY A 178 -8.56 11.34 15.19
N SER A 179 -9.69 11.77 14.64
CA SER A 179 -10.17 13.15 14.77
C SER A 179 -11.65 13.15 15.08
N GLY A 180 -12.07 14.17 15.82
CA GLY A 180 -13.45 14.30 16.28
C GLY A 180 -13.54 15.02 17.61
N LYS A 181 -14.41 14.52 18.50
CA LYS A 181 -14.66 15.11 19.82
C LYS A 181 -13.88 14.37 20.90
N TRP A 182 -13.20 15.10 21.78
CA TRP A 182 -12.66 14.55 23.03
C TRP A 182 -13.70 14.61 24.16
N ALA A 183 -14.44 15.72 24.22
CA ALA A 183 -15.53 15.99 25.15
C ALA A 183 -16.59 16.86 24.44
N ALA A 184 -17.68 17.23 25.13
CA ALA A 184 -18.79 18.00 24.54
C ALA A 184 -18.33 19.32 23.87
N SER A 185 -17.31 19.99 24.42
CA SER A 185 -16.77 21.27 23.94
C SER A 185 -15.43 21.17 23.22
N THR A 186 -14.68 20.09 23.40
CA THR A 186 -13.29 19.97 22.90
C THR A 186 -13.25 19.10 21.65
N ARG A 187 -12.83 19.71 20.53
CA ARG A 187 -12.61 19.03 19.24
C ARG A 187 -11.13 19.07 18.88
N GLY A 188 -10.66 17.99 18.29
CA GLY A 188 -9.25 17.85 17.99
C GLY A 188 -8.93 16.55 17.28
N ALA A 189 -7.65 16.38 17.01
CA ALA A 189 -7.06 15.14 16.56
C ALA A 189 -6.14 14.60 17.64
N GLY A 190 -6.05 13.28 17.71
CA GLY A 190 -5.13 12.56 18.59
C GLY A 190 -4.40 11.48 17.84
N ALA A 191 -3.11 11.32 18.12
CA ALA A 191 -2.28 10.28 17.54
C ALA A 191 -1.60 9.44 18.63
N CYS A 192 -1.58 8.13 18.46
CA CYS A 192 -0.86 7.18 19.30
C CYS A 192 0.07 6.34 18.43
N VAL A 193 1.24 5.99 18.95
CA VAL A 193 2.20 5.14 18.24
C VAL A 193 2.44 3.87 19.02
N TYR A 194 2.35 2.73 18.34
CA TYR A 194 2.76 1.45 18.86
C TYR A 194 4.16 1.12 18.35
N SER A 195 5.04 0.65 19.25
CA SER A 195 6.33 0.06 18.89
C SER A 195 6.28 -1.45 19.09
N SER A 196 6.63 -2.20 18.04
CA SER A 196 6.69 -3.67 18.12
C SER A 196 7.81 -4.20 19.01
N GLU A 197 8.87 -3.40 19.22
CA GLU A 197 10.01 -3.73 20.07
C GLU A 197 9.67 -3.54 21.55
N ALA A 198 9.03 -2.41 21.87
CA ALA A 198 8.58 -2.14 23.24
C ALA A 198 7.28 -2.89 23.60
N GLY A 199 6.50 -3.30 22.60
CA GLY A 199 5.20 -3.96 22.81
C GLY A 199 4.13 -3.04 23.40
N THR A 200 4.31 -1.72 23.35
CA THR A 200 3.46 -0.74 24.02
C THR A 200 3.07 0.43 23.13
N TRP A 201 2.00 1.12 23.53
CA TRP A 201 1.54 2.36 22.92
C TRP A 201 2.12 3.57 23.66
N THR A 202 2.46 4.62 22.93
CA THR A 202 2.82 5.92 23.51
C THR A 202 1.61 6.60 24.16
N ALA A 203 1.87 7.63 24.95
CA ALA A 203 0.84 8.62 25.28
C ALA A 203 0.29 9.27 23.99
N PRO A 204 -0.96 9.75 23.99
CA PRO A 204 -1.52 10.43 22.84
C PRO A 204 -0.90 11.82 22.66
N ALA A 205 -0.40 12.11 21.47
CA ALA A 205 -0.21 13.49 21.00
C ALA A 205 -1.57 14.06 20.60
N SER A 206 -1.80 15.36 20.80
CA SER A 206 -3.08 15.98 20.46
C SER A 206 -2.92 17.37 19.87
N VAL A 207 -3.81 17.73 18.95
CA VAL A 207 -3.99 19.10 18.46
C VAL A 207 -5.48 19.44 18.50
N HIS A 208 -5.80 20.68 18.89
CA HIS A 208 -7.18 21.14 19.04
C HIS A 208 -7.55 22.10 17.92
N PHE A 209 -8.81 22.05 17.49
CA PHE A 209 -9.32 22.93 16.44
C PHE A 209 -10.79 23.30 16.72
N ARG A 210 -11.19 24.47 16.23
CA ARG A 210 -12.54 25.03 16.48
C ARG A 210 -13.65 24.31 15.70
N GLU A 211 -13.32 23.76 14.54
CA GLU A 211 -14.27 23.10 13.63
C GLU A 211 -14.44 21.61 13.92
N SER A 212 -15.53 21.00 13.44
CA SER A 212 -15.70 19.54 13.52
C SER A 212 -15.01 18.90 12.34
N LEU A 213 -13.78 18.44 12.54
CA LEU A 213 -12.98 17.78 11.51
C LEU A 213 -13.09 16.26 11.65
N ASN A 214 -13.66 15.60 10.66
CA ASN A 214 -13.71 14.14 10.59
C ASN A 214 -12.56 13.63 9.72
N MET A 215 -11.93 12.55 10.12
CA MET A 215 -10.86 11.94 9.33
C MET A 215 -11.43 11.38 8.03
N ASP A 216 -10.74 11.62 6.93
CA ASP A 216 -10.95 10.82 5.74
C ASP A 216 -10.33 9.43 5.95
N CYS A 217 -11.19 8.45 6.22
CA CYS A 217 -10.79 7.04 6.37
C CYS A 217 -10.65 6.30 5.03
N TRP A 218 -11.01 6.95 3.92
CA TRP A 218 -10.96 6.42 2.57
C TRP A 218 -9.61 6.68 1.91
N SER A 219 -8.93 7.78 2.24
CA SER A 219 -7.55 8.00 1.82
C SER A 219 -6.56 7.13 2.60
N ARG A 220 -5.43 6.84 1.95
CA ARG A 220 -4.28 6.22 2.60
C ARG A 220 -3.36 7.32 3.15
N PRO A 221 -2.79 7.17 4.35
CA PRO A 221 -1.81 8.14 4.86
C PRO A 221 -0.55 8.18 4.00
N THR A 222 0.01 9.38 3.85
CA THR A 222 1.19 9.62 3.02
C THR A 222 2.39 9.86 3.92
N LEU A 223 3.44 9.05 3.73
CA LEU A 223 4.73 9.24 4.39
C LEU A 223 5.62 10.06 3.44
N VAL A 224 6.16 11.17 3.94
CA VAL A 224 7.12 12.01 3.23
C VAL A 224 8.42 12.03 4.03
N GLY A 225 9.55 11.80 3.35
CA GLY A 225 10.81 11.54 4.04
C GLY A 225 10.70 10.28 4.91
N ASP A 226 11.21 10.37 6.13
CA ASP A 226 11.28 9.23 7.07
C ASP A 226 10.31 9.37 8.26
N ASP A 227 9.98 10.60 8.66
CA ASP A 227 9.30 10.87 9.93
C ASP A 227 7.95 11.60 9.77
N ASP A 228 7.64 12.17 8.61
CA ASP A 228 6.45 13.00 8.44
C ASP A 228 5.31 12.22 7.78
N ILE A 229 4.20 12.05 8.50
CA ILE A 229 3.00 11.39 8.00
C ILE A 229 1.84 12.37 7.89
N TYR A 230 1.20 12.36 6.74
CA TYR A 230 0.11 13.25 6.40
C TYR A 230 -1.19 12.47 6.26
N PHE A 231 -2.20 12.94 6.98
CA PHE A 231 -3.55 12.40 7.00
C PHE A 231 -4.52 13.46 6.51
N ARG A 232 -5.37 13.12 5.54
CA ARG A 232 -6.37 14.06 5.06
C ARG A 232 -7.60 14.07 5.98
N ILE A 233 -8.17 15.25 6.13
CA ILE A 233 -9.43 15.45 6.84
C ILE A 233 -10.54 15.60 5.81
N ASP A 234 -11.64 14.91 6.05
CA ASP A 234 -12.83 14.94 5.20
C ASP A 234 -13.49 16.34 5.21
N ILE A 235 -13.99 16.77 4.06
CA ILE A 235 -14.85 17.95 3.80
C ILE A 235 -14.27 19.35 4.11
N CYS A 236 -13.20 19.47 4.91
CA CYS A 236 -12.72 20.77 5.41
C CYS A 236 -11.47 21.33 4.69
N GLY A 237 -10.91 20.61 3.72
CA GLY A 237 -9.72 21.09 2.99
C GLY A 237 -8.51 21.28 3.92
N LYS A 238 -8.31 20.35 4.86
CA LYS A 238 -7.20 20.37 5.82
C LYS A 238 -6.46 19.03 5.84
N ILE A 239 -5.18 19.08 6.15
CA ILE A 239 -4.28 17.95 6.29
C ILE A 239 -3.66 18.00 7.68
N ILE A 240 -3.67 16.87 8.38
CA ILE A 240 -2.96 16.70 9.64
C ILE A 240 -1.59 16.12 9.33
N LYS A 241 -0.55 16.87 9.67
CA LYS A 241 0.82 16.38 9.71
C LYS A 241 1.10 15.80 11.10
N TYR A 242 1.64 14.60 11.13
CA TYR A 242 2.18 13.96 12.30
C TYR A 242 3.68 13.75 12.11
N ASP A 243 4.48 14.36 12.99
CA ASP A 243 5.94 14.20 13.02
C ASP A 243 6.28 13.09 14.01
N LEU A 244 6.84 11.99 13.50
CA LEU A 244 7.24 10.83 14.31
C LEU A 244 8.40 11.13 15.26
N GLY A 245 9.33 11.99 14.85
CA GLY A 245 10.53 12.30 15.62
C GLY A 245 10.21 13.16 16.84
N SER A 246 9.40 14.20 16.66
CA SER A 246 8.98 15.10 17.74
C SER A 246 7.70 14.67 18.45
N HIS A 247 7.00 13.64 17.96
CA HIS A 247 5.72 13.19 18.47
C HIS A 247 4.66 14.32 18.49
N CYS A 248 4.65 15.18 17.47
CA CYS A 248 3.80 16.36 17.41
C CYS A 248 2.78 16.30 16.25
N LEU A 249 1.67 17.00 16.43
CA LEU A 249 0.62 17.18 15.42
C LEU A 249 0.55 18.64 15.01
N SER A 250 0.46 18.89 13.71
CA SER A 250 0.20 20.21 13.14
C SER A 250 -0.83 20.13 12.01
N VAL A 251 -1.52 21.24 11.75
CA VAL A 251 -2.52 21.32 10.69
C VAL A 251 -1.98 22.15 9.54
N ILE A 252 -2.25 21.67 8.33
CA ILE A 252 -1.81 22.27 7.08
C ILE A 252 -3.04 22.45 6.19
N GLU A 253 -3.08 23.57 5.47
CA GLU A 253 -4.11 23.80 4.45
C GLU A 253 -3.91 22.87 3.25
N ASP A 254 -4.99 22.26 2.81
CA ASP A 254 -5.05 21.44 1.59
C ASP A 254 -4.85 22.34 0.35
N PRO A 255 -4.54 21.79 -0.83
CA PRO A 255 -4.40 22.60 -2.03
C PRO A 255 -5.70 23.33 -2.39
N PRO A 256 -5.63 24.41 -3.20
CA PRO A 256 -6.73 25.36 -3.42
C PRO A 256 -7.88 24.85 -4.31
N PHE A 257 -8.20 23.55 -4.30
CA PHE A 257 -9.30 22.96 -5.06
C PHE A 257 -10.28 22.20 -4.15
N ARG A 258 -11.58 22.28 -4.46
CA ARG A 258 -12.66 21.57 -3.74
C ARG A 258 -13.00 20.25 -4.42
N CYS A 259 -12.06 19.30 -4.44
CA CYS A 259 -12.25 17.98 -5.07
C CYS A 259 -11.89 16.87 -4.07
N TYR A 260 -12.77 16.63 -3.10
CA TYR A 260 -12.50 15.78 -1.93
C TYR A 260 -12.34 14.29 -2.28
N TYR A 261 -13.12 13.77 -3.24
CA TYR A 261 -13.13 12.34 -3.58
C TYR A 261 -12.21 11.98 -4.76
N ASN A 262 -11.73 12.98 -5.50
CA ASN A 262 -10.91 12.78 -6.71
C ASN A 262 -9.46 13.22 -6.49
N SER A 263 -8.97 13.20 -5.25
CA SER A 263 -7.59 13.57 -4.98
C SER A 263 -6.95 12.75 -3.86
N VAL A 264 -5.63 12.56 -3.99
CA VAL A 264 -4.83 11.77 -3.06
C VAL A 264 -3.53 12.50 -2.76
N LEU A 265 -3.08 12.37 -1.51
CA LEU A 265 -1.76 12.84 -1.11
C LEU A 265 -0.68 11.87 -1.60
N MET A 266 0.48 12.39 -1.95
CA MET A 266 1.63 11.59 -2.38
C MET A 266 2.93 12.23 -1.90
N ALA A 267 4.00 11.43 -1.81
CA ALA A 267 5.34 11.98 -1.71
C ALA A 267 5.84 12.31 -3.11
N THR A 268 6.43 13.48 -3.30
CA THR A 268 7.09 13.84 -4.55
C THR A 268 8.49 13.26 -4.60
N GLU A 269 9.12 13.30 -5.78
CA GLU A 269 10.50 12.85 -5.98
C GLU A 269 11.50 13.62 -5.11
N ASN A 270 11.20 14.89 -4.83
CA ASN A 270 12.03 15.76 -3.99
C ASN A 270 11.72 15.60 -2.49
N ALA A 271 11.06 14.51 -2.09
CA ALA A 271 10.60 14.26 -0.73
C ALA A 271 9.76 15.42 -0.16
N LEU A 272 8.94 16.04 -1.01
CA LEU A 272 7.95 17.03 -0.58
C LEU A 272 6.56 16.38 -0.51
N LEU A 273 5.66 17.03 0.21
CA LEU A 273 4.25 16.66 0.17
C LEU A 273 3.66 17.09 -1.19
N GLY A 274 3.04 16.15 -1.90
CA GLY A 274 2.33 16.37 -3.14
C GLY A 274 0.87 15.94 -3.07
N SER A 275 0.10 16.34 -4.07
CA SER A 275 -1.27 15.89 -4.27
C SER A 275 -1.54 15.65 -5.75
N ALA A 276 -2.17 14.52 -6.07
CA ALA A 276 -2.71 14.23 -7.39
C ALA A 276 -4.23 14.44 -7.37
N VAL A 277 -4.79 15.01 -8.44
CA VAL A 277 -6.22 15.39 -8.53
C VAL A 277 -6.74 15.12 -9.91
N ILE A 278 -7.93 14.56 -10.01
CA ILE A 278 -8.69 14.54 -11.26
C ILE A 278 -9.79 15.59 -11.16
N LYS A 279 -9.78 16.53 -12.10
CA LYS A 279 -10.79 17.56 -12.24
C LYS A 279 -10.92 17.93 -13.72
N ASP A 280 -12.15 18.06 -14.21
CA ASP A 280 -12.43 18.49 -15.59
C ASP A 280 -11.68 17.62 -16.63
N SER A 281 -11.71 16.29 -16.44
CA SER A 281 -10.99 15.30 -17.27
C SER A 281 -9.46 15.48 -17.33
N ARG A 282 -8.87 16.21 -16.37
CA ARG A 282 -7.43 16.46 -16.27
C ARG A 282 -6.87 15.91 -14.97
N LEU A 283 -5.77 15.17 -15.08
CA LEU A 283 -4.96 14.77 -13.94
C LEU A 283 -3.94 15.87 -13.65
N GLN A 284 -4.10 16.54 -12.51
CA GLN A 284 -3.28 17.66 -12.05
C GLN A 284 -2.40 17.22 -10.88
N LEU A 285 -1.13 17.61 -10.94
CA LEU A 285 -0.14 17.31 -9.90
C LEU A 285 0.34 18.58 -9.24
N TRP A 286 0.26 18.56 -7.91
CA TRP A 286 0.60 19.66 -7.03
C TRP A 286 1.71 19.24 -6.09
N SER A 287 2.59 20.18 -5.74
CA SER A 287 3.56 20.00 -4.65
C SER A 287 3.50 21.17 -3.68
N ARG A 288 3.84 20.92 -2.43
CA ARG A 288 3.91 21.94 -1.38
C ARG A 288 5.35 22.41 -1.25
N GLU A 289 5.61 23.64 -1.66
CA GLU A 289 6.93 24.25 -1.71
C GLU A 289 7.00 25.48 -0.82
N VAL A 290 8.20 25.80 -0.32
CA VAL A 290 8.45 27.04 0.40
C VAL A 290 8.53 28.18 -0.62
N LYS A 291 7.61 29.16 -0.53
CA LYS A 291 7.66 30.33 -1.39
C LYS A 291 8.85 31.22 -1.02
N SER A 292 9.28 32.09 -1.95
CA SER A 292 10.28 33.12 -1.70
C SER A 292 9.96 34.03 -0.51
N GLU A 293 8.67 34.19 -0.18
CA GLU A 293 8.14 34.92 0.97
C GLU A 293 8.14 34.12 2.29
N GLY A 294 8.74 32.91 2.30
CA GLY A 294 8.95 32.07 3.49
C GLY A 294 7.79 31.15 3.87
N ALA A 295 6.55 31.46 3.47
CA ALA A 295 5.40 30.60 3.73
C ALA A 295 5.29 29.44 2.72
N ALA A 296 5.14 28.21 3.20
CA ALA A 296 4.92 27.05 2.34
C ALA A 296 3.52 27.08 1.71
N GLY A 297 3.45 26.91 0.38
CA GLY A 297 2.19 26.91 -0.37
C GLY A 297 2.17 25.84 -1.47
N TRP A 298 1.00 25.62 -2.03
CA TRP A 298 0.79 24.64 -3.10
C TRP A 298 1.08 25.24 -4.46
N VAL A 299 1.87 24.53 -5.26
CA VAL A 299 2.26 24.88 -6.63
C VAL A 299 1.85 23.75 -7.56
N GLN A 300 1.21 24.09 -8.69
CA GLN A 300 0.86 23.13 -9.72
C GLN A 300 2.03 22.96 -10.68
N HIS A 301 2.51 21.73 -10.86
CA HIS A 301 3.68 21.48 -11.71
C HIS A 301 3.34 20.84 -13.04
N ARG A 302 2.32 19.97 -13.07
CA ARG A 302 1.99 19.18 -14.26
C ARG A 302 0.50 18.97 -14.38
N VAL A 303 0.03 18.95 -15.62
CA VAL A 303 -1.35 18.65 -15.99
C VAL A 303 -1.30 17.76 -17.21
N ILE A 304 -2.09 16.70 -17.21
CA ILE A 304 -2.31 15.86 -18.39
C ILE A 304 -3.81 15.65 -18.59
N GLU A 305 -4.23 15.66 -19.85
CA GLU A 305 -5.61 15.35 -20.22
C GLU A 305 -5.79 13.83 -20.20
N LEU A 306 -6.80 13.35 -19.48
CA LEU A 306 -7.07 11.91 -19.39
C LEU A 306 -7.38 11.32 -20.77
N GLU A 307 -8.01 12.08 -21.66
CA GLU A 307 -8.29 11.64 -23.04
C GLU A 307 -7.00 11.26 -23.80
N THR A 308 -5.89 11.95 -23.54
CA THR A 308 -4.58 11.60 -24.15
C THR A 308 -4.00 10.29 -23.61
N LEU A 309 -4.35 9.94 -22.37
CA LEU A 309 -3.92 8.70 -21.72
C LEU A 309 -4.81 7.51 -22.09
N PHE A 310 -6.06 7.79 -22.46
CA PHE A 310 -7.09 6.81 -22.75
C PHE A 310 -7.82 7.11 -24.08
N PRO A 311 -7.09 7.13 -25.23
CA PRO A 311 -7.65 7.56 -26.51
C PRO A 311 -8.80 6.68 -27.01
N ASP A 312 -8.83 5.40 -26.63
CA ASP A 312 -9.89 4.45 -27.02
C ASP A 312 -11.06 4.40 -26.03
N SER A 313 -11.04 5.21 -24.97
CA SER A 313 -12.13 5.24 -24.00
C SER A 313 -13.23 6.20 -24.45
N HIS A 314 -14.48 5.74 -24.42
CA HIS A 314 -15.64 6.61 -24.60
C HIS A 314 -15.65 7.73 -23.55
N PRO A 315 -16.28 8.89 -23.82
CA PRO A 315 -16.43 9.95 -22.83
C PRO A 315 -16.93 9.34 -21.51
N PHE A 316 -16.23 9.66 -20.42
CA PHE A 316 -16.46 9.05 -19.12
C PHE A 316 -17.92 9.29 -18.67
N ASN A 317 -18.72 8.23 -18.47
CA ASN A 317 -20.09 8.38 -17.96
C ASN A 317 -20.10 8.76 -16.47
N ARG A 318 -19.02 8.46 -15.75
CA ARG A 318 -18.77 8.86 -14.36
C ARG A 318 -17.41 9.52 -14.24
N GLU A 319 -17.29 10.51 -13.35
CA GLU A 319 -15.99 11.12 -13.06
C GLU A 319 -14.99 10.05 -12.54
N PRO A 320 -13.79 9.94 -13.13
CA PRO A 320 -12.77 9.02 -12.66
C PRO A 320 -12.31 9.36 -11.24
N MET A 321 -12.16 8.33 -10.39
CA MET A 321 -11.72 8.50 -9.01
C MET A 321 -10.26 8.07 -8.84
N ILE A 322 -9.48 8.88 -8.12
CA ILE A 322 -8.13 8.50 -7.70
C ILE A 322 -8.20 7.76 -6.36
N HIS A 323 -7.64 6.56 -6.32
CA HIS A 323 -7.62 5.74 -5.10
C HIS A 323 -6.31 5.83 -4.34
N PHE A 324 -5.21 6.03 -5.07
CA PHE A 324 -3.89 5.90 -4.50
C PHE A 324 -2.82 6.59 -5.34
N ALA A 325 -1.78 7.10 -4.67
CA ALA A 325 -0.53 7.52 -5.28
C ALA A 325 0.65 7.09 -4.39
N ASP A 326 1.60 6.31 -4.91
CA ASP A 326 2.82 6.01 -4.14
C ASP A 326 3.87 7.11 -4.31
N GLY A 327 4.80 7.17 -3.35
CA GLY A 327 6.01 7.96 -3.48
C GLY A 327 6.96 7.48 -4.60
N LEU A 328 6.57 6.47 -5.39
CA LEU A 328 7.29 6.04 -6.59
C LEU A 328 6.65 6.62 -7.87
N GLY A 329 5.57 7.40 -7.73
CA GLY A 329 4.92 8.08 -8.85
C GLY A 329 3.91 7.21 -9.59
N ILE A 330 3.26 6.24 -8.96
CA ILE A 330 2.16 5.47 -9.57
C ILE A 330 0.84 5.87 -8.94
N VAL A 331 -0.10 6.30 -9.78
CA VAL A 331 -1.47 6.69 -9.42
C VAL A 331 -2.46 5.64 -9.88
N PHE A 332 -3.42 5.25 -9.03
CA PHE A 332 -4.51 4.35 -9.41
C PHE A 332 -5.79 5.10 -9.63
N VAL A 333 -6.37 4.94 -10.81
CA VAL A 333 -7.59 5.61 -11.24
C VAL A 333 -8.64 4.57 -11.59
N SER A 334 -9.82 4.64 -10.97
CA SER A 334 -10.95 3.82 -11.37
C SER A 334 -11.80 4.56 -12.40
N MET A 335 -12.19 3.83 -13.43
CA MET A 335 -13.04 4.28 -14.51
C MET A 335 -14.09 3.19 -14.80
N ASP A 336 -15.06 3.49 -15.66
CA ASP A 336 -16.10 2.52 -16.06
C ASP A 336 -15.50 1.25 -16.69
N ALA A 337 -14.36 1.36 -17.37
CA ALA A 337 -13.66 0.24 -18.00
C ALA A 337 -12.78 -0.58 -17.04
N GLY A 338 -12.61 -0.16 -15.79
CA GLY A 338 -11.81 -0.86 -14.79
C GLY A 338 -10.91 0.04 -13.95
N LEU A 339 -9.98 -0.60 -13.24
CA LEU A 339 -8.93 0.08 -12.49
C LEU A 339 -7.65 0.15 -13.34
N PHE A 340 -7.06 1.32 -13.41
CA PHE A 340 -5.84 1.59 -14.16
C PHE A 340 -4.75 2.12 -13.23
N SER A 341 -3.52 1.66 -13.45
CA SER A 341 -2.33 2.28 -12.88
C SER A 341 -1.70 3.21 -13.91
N ILE A 342 -1.35 4.42 -13.50
CA ILE A 342 -0.69 5.45 -14.29
C ILE A 342 0.67 5.70 -13.67
N ASP A 343 1.74 5.43 -14.42
CA ASP A 343 3.07 5.91 -14.07
C ASP A 343 3.15 7.41 -14.39
N VAL A 344 3.30 8.23 -13.37
CA VAL A 344 3.30 9.70 -13.44
C VAL A 344 4.57 10.26 -14.09
N LYS A 345 5.65 9.47 -14.17
CA LYS A 345 6.89 9.89 -14.82
C LYS A 345 6.82 9.64 -16.31
N SER A 346 6.41 8.44 -16.70
CA SER A 346 6.38 8.02 -18.11
C SER A 346 5.01 8.21 -18.77
N TRP A 347 3.98 8.59 -18.00
CA TRP A 347 2.58 8.66 -18.44
C TRP A 347 2.07 7.35 -19.06
N ARG A 348 2.64 6.22 -18.63
CA ARG A 348 2.24 4.91 -19.13
C ARG A 348 1.07 4.41 -18.31
N VAL A 349 0.04 3.98 -19.03
CA VAL A 349 -1.18 3.43 -18.46
C VAL A 349 -1.15 1.92 -18.57
N LYS A 350 -1.59 1.24 -17.52
CA LYS A 350 -1.82 -0.20 -17.52
C LYS A 350 -3.15 -0.50 -16.83
N LYS A 351 -4.02 -1.27 -17.48
CA LYS A 351 -5.21 -1.83 -16.82
C LYS A 351 -4.75 -2.89 -15.81
N VAL A 352 -5.18 -2.75 -14.56
CA VAL A 352 -4.80 -3.65 -13.45
C VAL A 352 -5.95 -4.48 -12.94
N SER A 353 -7.20 -4.11 -13.25
CA SER A 353 -8.37 -4.89 -12.86
C SER A 353 -9.62 -4.51 -13.67
N GLU A 354 -10.56 -5.44 -13.73
CA GLU A 354 -11.87 -5.27 -14.37
C GLU A 354 -12.80 -4.28 -13.64
N PRO A 355 -13.87 -3.79 -14.30
CA PRO A 355 -14.85 -2.87 -13.72
C PRO A 355 -15.47 -3.39 -12.42
N MET A 356 -15.40 -2.58 -11.36
CA MET A 356 -16.04 -2.85 -10.06
C MET A 356 -16.34 -1.50 -9.37
N ASP A 357 -17.24 -1.51 -8.39
CA ASP A 357 -17.46 -0.37 -7.48
C ASP A 357 -16.32 -0.28 -6.44
N TYR A 358 -15.19 0.28 -6.87
CA TYR A 358 -14.02 0.53 -6.03
C TYR A 358 -14.27 1.75 -5.12
N TYR A 359 -14.28 1.56 -3.79
CA TYR A 359 -14.35 2.67 -2.83
C TYR A 359 -12.99 3.06 -2.23
N LYS A 360 -12.07 2.10 -2.18
CA LYS A 360 -10.70 2.29 -1.69
C LYS A 360 -9.82 1.20 -2.28
N CYS A 361 -8.67 1.56 -2.79
CA CYS A 361 -7.64 0.62 -3.25
C CYS A 361 -6.32 0.89 -2.53
N ILE A 362 -5.81 -0.11 -1.83
CA ILE A 362 -4.53 -0.04 -1.12
C ILE A 362 -3.59 -1.05 -1.78
N PRO A 363 -2.60 -0.60 -2.57
CA PRO A 363 -1.70 -1.52 -3.25
C PRO A 363 -0.82 -2.26 -2.25
N PHE A 364 -0.60 -3.53 -2.54
CA PHE A 364 0.29 -4.40 -1.82
C PHE A 364 1.51 -4.68 -2.69
N ARG A 365 2.68 -4.23 -2.21
CA ARG A 365 3.96 -4.45 -2.86
C ARG A 365 4.86 -5.27 -1.95
N SER A 366 5.40 -6.33 -2.51
CA SER A 366 6.39 -7.17 -1.85
C SER A 366 7.13 -7.98 -2.89
N PHE A 367 8.40 -8.27 -2.65
CA PHE A 367 9.05 -9.36 -3.35
C PHE A 367 8.46 -10.69 -2.90
N TYR A 368 8.41 -11.61 -3.84
CA TYR A 368 8.06 -12.99 -3.60
C TYR A 368 9.27 -13.86 -3.89
N THR A 369 9.78 -14.58 -2.89
CA THR A 369 10.98 -15.41 -3.07
C THR A 369 10.85 -16.75 -2.31
N PRO A 370 11.58 -17.80 -2.74
CA PRO A 370 11.51 -19.13 -2.13
C PRO A 370 11.91 -19.20 -0.64
N GLY A 371 12.66 -18.21 -0.15
CA GLY A 371 12.95 -18.05 1.29
C GLY A 371 11.69 -17.83 2.14
N THR A 372 10.57 -17.46 1.52
CA THR A 372 9.27 -17.32 2.19
C THR A 372 8.47 -18.62 2.11
N VAL A 373 8.77 -19.55 3.02
CA VAL A 373 8.38 -20.96 2.98
C VAL A 373 6.87 -21.20 2.73
N ARG A 374 5.97 -20.44 3.38
CA ARG A 374 4.52 -20.70 3.28
C ARG A 374 3.94 -20.33 1.93
N ALA A 375 4.17 -19.10 1.46
CA ALA A 375 3.64 -18.65 0.19
C ALA A 375 4.29 -19.40 -0.98
N PHE A 376 5.59 -19.71 -0.90
CA PHE A 376 6.29 -20.55 -1.88
C PHE A 376 5.75 -21.98 -1.96
N SER A 377 5.53 -22.61 -0.80
CA SER A 377 4.93 -23.95 -0.75
C SER A 377 3.50 -23.95 -1.30
N TYR A 378 2.74 -22.87 -1.08
CA TYR A 378 1.39 -22.74 -1.63
C TYR A 378 1.37 -22.75 -3.17
N LEU A 379 2.23 -21.94 -3.82
CA LEU A 379 2.30 -21.94 -5.29
C LEU A 379 2.79 -23.29 -5.83
N LEU A 380 3.77 -23.91 -5.17
CA LEU A 380 4.21 -25.25 -5.53
C LEU A 380 3.06 -26.26 -5.46
N LEU A 381 2.31 -26.29 -4.36
CA LEU A 381 1.14 -27.14 -4.21
C LEU A 381 0.10 -26.84 -5.29
N TYR A 382 -0.24 -25.57 -5.51
CA TYR A 382 -1.18 -25.14 -6.53
C TYR A 382 -0.82 -25.68 -7.92
N PHE A 383 0.45 -25.53 -8.34
CA PHE A 383 0.91 -26.04 -9.63
C PHE A 383 0.99 -27.56 -9.69
N THR A 384 1.42 -28.24 -8.63
CA THR A 384 1.43 -29.71 -8.60
C THR A 384 0.02 -30.30 -8.70
N VAL A 385 -0.97 -29.68 -8.04
CA VAL A 385 -2.38 -30.09 -8.15
C VAL A 385 -2.88 -29.85 -9.57
N GLN A 386 -2.66 -28.66 -10.15
CA GLN A 386 -3.06 -28.38 -11.54
C GLN A 386 -2.48 -29.38 -12.55
N LEU A 387 -1.21 -29.78 -12.38
CA LEU A 387 -0.56 -30.79 -13.24
C LEU A 387 -1.09 -32.22 -13.05
N LEU A 388 -1.66 -32.54 -11.88
CA LEU A 388 -2.26 -33.85 -11.61
C LEU A 388 -3.70 -33.98 -12.15
N TYR A 389 -4.36 -32.85 -12.45
CA TYR A 389 -5.74 -32.78 -12.94
C TYR A 389 -5.86 -32.29 -14.40
N ALA A 390 -4.73 -32.09 -15.09
CA ALA A 390 -4.65 -31.82 -16.52
C ALA A 390 -4.18 -33.08 -17.25
#